data_AF-A0A3M1RZV2-F1
#
_entry.id   AF-A0A3M1RZV2-F1
#
_cell.length_a   1.000
_cell.length_b   1.000
_cell.length_c   1.000
_cell.angle_alpha   90.00
_cell.angle_beta   90.00
_cell.angle_gamma   90.00
#
_symmetry.space_group_name_H-M   'P 1'
#
loop_
_entity.id
_entity.type
_entity.pdbx_description
1 polymer ?
#
loop_
_entity_poly.entity_id
_entity_poly.type
_entity_poly.pdbx_seq_one_letter_code
_entity_poly.pdbx_strand_id
1 'polypeptide(L)'
;FGPRGAKWMMLNPLSPPLEGLRLAVIEHHDLLQPLLVQAKNGAEIVAWQPWYLAYAAAWAVLGFFLSWRMFHKLEFVFAEYI
;
A
#
# COMPACT_ATOMS: atom_id res chain seq x y z
N PHE A 1 4.18 17.67 3.17
CA PHE A 1 2.99 17.25 2.39
C PHE A 1 1.75 17.71 3.12
N GLY A 2 0.81 18.40 2.46
CA GLY A 2 -0.47 18.78 3.08
C GLY A 2 -1.44 17.60 3.21
N PRO A 3 -2.66 17.82 3.77
CA PRO A 3 -3.62 16.75 4.05
C PRO A 3 -4.01 15.89 2.84
N ARG A 4 -4.04 16.49 1.65
CA ARG A 4 -4.32 15.78 0.40
C ARG A 4 -3.10 14.98 -0.08
N GLY A 5 -1.90 15.55 -0.01
CA GLY A 5 -0.68 14.91 -0.51
C GLY A 5 -0.36 13.60 0.22
N ALA A 6 -0.59 13.56 1.53
CA ALA A 6 -0.42 12.33 2.31
C ALA A 6 -1.37 11.21 1.84
N LYS A 7 -2.64 11.54 1.53
CA LYS A 7 -3.60 10.58 0.98
C LYS A 7 -3.21 10.06 -0.40
N TRP A 8 -2.76 10.95 -1.29
CA TRP A 8 -2.31 10.55 -2.63
C TRP A 8 -1.09 9.64 -2.59
N MET A 9 -0.15 9.89 -1.67
CA MET A 9 1.02 9.04 -1.49
C MET A 9 0.63 7.63 -1.03
N MET A 10 -0.35 7.51 -0.13
CA MET A 10 -0.84 6.21 0.37
C MET A 10 -1.64 5.39 -0.66
N LEU A 11 -2.02 5.97 -1.80
CA LEU A 11 -2.65 5.21 -2.90
C LEU A 11 -1.65 4.30 -3.62
N ASN A 12 -0.36 4.61 -3.57
CA ASN A 12 0.68 3.73 -4.09
C ASN A 12 0.73 2.44 -3.24
N PRO A 13 0.52 1.25 -3.81
CA PRO A 13 0.48 0.00 -3.05
C PRO A 13 1.81 -0.35 -2.34
N LEU A 14 2.93 0.25 -2.75
CA LEU A 14 4.22 0.09 -2.09
C LEU A 14 4.40 1.02 -0.88
N SER A 15 3.63 2.11 -0.78
CA SER A 15 3.78 3.08 0.30
C SER A 15 3.34 2.56 1.67
N PRO A 16 2.18 1.87 1.82
CA PRO A 16 1.76 1.30 3.09
C PRO A 16 2.74 0.34 3.77
N PRO A 17 3.33 -0.67 3.10
CA PRO A 17 4.27 -1.58 3.77
C PRO A 17 5.57 -0.87 4.19
N LEU A 18 6.05 0.10 3.41
CA LEU A 18 7.26 0.88 3.74
C LEU A 18 7.02 1.79 4.96
N GLU A 19 5.90 2.51 4.97
CA GLU A 19 5.56 3.38 6.11
C GLU A 19 5.24 2.55 7.35
N GLY A 20 4.56 1.40 7.21
CA GLY A 20 4.32 0.47 8.31
C GLY A 20 5.62 -0.07 8.92
N LEU A 21 6.61 -0.42 8.09
CA LEU A 21 7.93 -0.82 8.56
C LEU A 21 8.62 0.29 9.35
N ARG A 22 8.58 1.53 8.84
CA ARG A 22 9.11 2.69 9.56
C ARG A 22 8.41 2.89 10.90
N LEU A 23 7.08 2.89 10.93
CA LEU A 23 6.31 3.11 12.15
C LEU A 23 6.55 2.04 13.20
N ALA A 24 6.60 0.76 12.80
CA ALA A 24 6.83 -0.34 13.74
C ALA A 24 8.27 -0.41 14.25
N VAL A 25 9.26 -0.18 13.37
CA VAL A 25 10.69 -0.41 13.69
C VAL A 25 11.36 0.84 14.23
N ILE A 26 11.11 2.00 13.63
CA ILE A 26 11.80 3.25 13.98
C ILE A 26 11.00 4.00 15.05
N GLU A 27 9.68 4.08 14.90
CA GLU A 27 8.82 4.86 15.80
C GLU A 27 8.23 3.99 16.93
N HIS A 28 8.45 2.67 16.91
CA HIS A 28 7.90 1.69 17.86
C HIS A 28 6.39 1.84 18.07
N HIS A 29 5.68 2.30 17.04
CA HIS A 29 4.25 2.56 17.06
C HIS A 29 3.48 1.27 16.74
N ASP A 30 2.37 1.06 17.45
CA ASP A 30 1.47 -0.05 17.16
C ASP A 30 0.70 0.21 15.86
N LEU A 31 0.95 -0.63 14.86
CA LEU A 31 0.34 -0.51 13.53
C LEU A 31 -1.18 -0.68 13.54
N LEU A 32 -1.75 -1.27 14.59
CA LEU A 32 -3.19 -1.39 14.76
C LEU A 32 -3.85 -0.09 15.23
N GLN A 33 -3.05 0.89 15.69
CA GLN A 33 -3.55 2.18 16.13
C GLN A 33 -3.38 3.24 15.03
N PRO A 34 -4.44 4.01 14.70
CA PRO A 34 -4.32 5.10 13.74
C PRO A 34 -3.42 6.21 14.28
N LEU A 35 -2.59 6.78 13.40
CA LEU A 35 -1.71 7.90 13.75
C LEU A 35 -2.25 9.18 13.11
N LEU A 36 -2.57 10.16 13.95
CA LEU A 36 -2.95 11.51 13.55
C LEU A 36 -1.77 12.45 13.81
N VAL A 37 -1.36 13.20 12.79
CA VAL A 37 -0.27 14.18 12.89
C VAL A 37 -0.87 15.57 12.68
N GLN A 38 -0.60 16.46 13.63
CA GLN A 38 -0.97 17.87 13.53
C GLN A 38 -0.07 18.56 12.49
N ALA A 39 -0.67 19.09 11.44
CA ALA A 39 0.05 19.86 10.45
C ALA A 39 0.37 21.27 10.97
N LYS A 40 1.40 21.94 10.38
CA LYS A 40 1.83 23.29 10.77
C LYS A 40 0.73 24.36 10.70
N ASN A 41 -0.36 24.06 10.01
CA ASN A 41 -1.56 24.89 9.82
C ASN A 41 -2.73 24.48 10.75
N GLY A 42 -2.49 23.66 11.78
CA GLY A 42 -3.50 23.24 12.77
C GLY A 42 -4.51 22.23 12.25
N ALA A 43 -4.28 21.66 11.07
CA ALA A 43 -5.14 20.62 10.50
C ALA A 43 -4.64 19.23 10.93
N GLU A 44 -5.55 18.38 11.40
CA GLU A 44 -5.26 16.97 11.66
C GLU A 44 -5.11 16.20 10.34
N ILE A 45 -3.95 15.61 10.13
CA ILE A 45 -3.67 14.74 9.00
C ILE A 45 -3.60 13.31 9.50
N VAL A 46 -4.40 12.43 8.91
CA VAL A 46 -4.27 10.99 9.09
C VAL A 46 -2.97 10.54 8.44
N ALA A 47 -1.95 10.26 9.25
CA ALA A 47 -0.66 9.74 8.79
C ALA A 47 -0.71 8.22 8.59
N TRP A 48 -1.41 7.51 9.48
CA TRP A 48 -1.50 6.05 9.42
C TRP A 48 -2.89 5.53 9.76
N GLN A 49 -3.29 4.48 9.05
CA GLN A 49 -4.44 3.65 9.39
C GLN A 49 -4.12 2.17 9.09
N PRO A 50 -4.61 1.22 9.92
CA PRO A 50 -4.38 -0.21 9.71
C PRO A 50 -4.86 -0.70 8.33
N TRP A 51 -5.89 -0.06 7.77
CA TRP A 51 -6.44 -0.39 6.45
C TRP A 51 -5.51 -0.13 5.28
N TYR A 52 -4.46 0.66 5.44
CA TYR A 52 -3.46 0.79 4.39
C TYR A 52 -2.69 -0.52 4.17
N LEU A 53 -2.46 -1.32 5.22
CA LEU A 53 -1.87 -2.66 5.07
C LEU A 53 -2.83 -3.63 4.39
N ALA A 54 -4.12 -3.61 4.77
CA ALA A 54 -5.13 -4.43 4.12
C ALA A 54 -5.28 -4.08 2.63
N TYR A 55 -5.23 -2.79 2.28
CA TYR A 55 -5.21 -2.31 0.91
C TYR A 55 -4.01 -2.84 0.13
N ALA A 56 -2.80 -2.74 0.68
CA ALA A 56 -1.60 -3.26 0.04
C ALA A 56 -1.64 -4.80 -0.13
N ALA A 57 -2.12 -5.52 0.88
CA ALA A 57 -2.30 -6.96 0.82
C ALA A 57 -3.33 -7.36 -0.27
N ALA A 58 -4.44 -6.65 -0.36
CA ALA A 58 -5.43 -6.87 -1.41
C ALA A 58 -4.83 -6.68 -2.81
N TRP A 59 -4.04 -5.62 -3.02
CA TRP A 59 -3.34 -5.40 -4.29
C TRP A 59 -2.33 -6.50 -4.63
N ALA A 60 -1.56 -6.97 -3.64
CA ALA A 60 -0.62 -8.07 -3.84
C ALA A 60 -1.34 -9.37 -4.25
N VAL A 61 -2.42 -9.70 -3.54
CA VAL A 61 -3.24 -10.89 -3.82
C VAL A 61 -3.90 -10.80 -5.20
N LEU A 62 -4.52 -9.66 -5.52
CA LEU A 62 -5.13 -9.43 -6.83
C LEU A 62 -4.10 -9.48 -7.95
N GLY A 63 -2.94 -8.86 -7.76
CA GLY A 63 -1.84 -8.88 -8.73
C GLY A 63 -1.33 -10.31 -8.98
N PHE A 64 -1.21 -11.11 -7.92
CA PHE A 64 -0.83 -12.51 -8.02
C PHE A 64 -1.84 -13.33 -8.82
N PHE A 65 -3.12 -13.26 -8.45
CA PHE A 65 -4.17 -14.01 -9.15
C PHE A 65 -4.36 -13.56 -10.60
N LEU A 66 -4.27 -12.26 -10.86
CA LEU A 66 -4.36 -11.72 -12.20
C LEU A 66 -3.19 -12.20 -13.07
N SER A 67 -1.97 -12.12 -12.55
CA SER A 67 -0.76 -12.56 -13.26
C SER A 67 -0.79 -14.06 -13.51
N TRP A 68 -1.15 -14.86 -12.51
CA TRP A 68 -1.33 -16.31 -12.66
C TRP A 68 -2.36 -16.62 -13.75
N ARG A 69 -3.55 -16.04 -13.66
CA ARG A 69 -4.61 -16.26 -14.66
C ARG A 69 -4.18 -15.84 -16.06
N MET A 70 -3.49 -14.70 -16.19
CA MET A 70 -2.97 -14.23 -17.48
C MET A 70 -1.91 -15.18 -18.02
N PHE A 71 -0.99 -15.65 -17.18
CA PHE A 71 0.07 -16.56 -17.59
C PHE A 71 -0.51 -17.88 -18.13
N HIS A 72 -1.47 -18.48 -17.44
CA HIS A 72 -2.17 -19.68 -17.93
C HIS A 72 -2.91 -19.46 -19.25
N LYS A 73 -3.47 -18.27 -19.47
CA LYS A 73 -4.15 -17.95 -20.75
C LYS A 73 -3.18 -17.71 -21.89
N LEU A 74 -2.02 -17.13 -21.59
CA LEU A 74 -1.04 -16.71 -22.59
C LEU A 74 -0.02 -17.81 -22.92
N GLU A 75 0.06 -18.88 -22.12
CA GLU A 75 0.92 -20.04 -22.34
C GLU A 75 0.80 -20.59 -23.78
N PHE A 76 -0.42 -20.60 -24.34
CA PHE A 76 -0.67 -21.02 -25.72
C PHE A 76 -0.02 -20.10 -26.77
N VAL A 77 -0.04 -18.78 -26.55
CA VAL A 77 0.51 -17.78 -27.48
C VAL A 77 2.04 -17.79 -27.45
N PHE A 78 2.63 -18.01 -26.28
CA PHE A 78 4.08 -18.12 -26.16
C PHE A 78 4.65 -19.41 -26.75
N ALA A 79 3.85 -20.50 -26.78
CA ALA A 79 4.26 -21.77 -27.38
C ALA A 79 4.32 -21.74 -28.92
N GLU A 80 3.55 -20.89 -29.59
CA GLU A 80 3.61 -20.69 -31.05
C GLU A 80 4.78 -19.82 -31.50
N TYR A 81 5.44 -19.11 -30.59
CA TYR A 81 6.56 -18.20 -30.90
C TYR A 81 7.95 -18.88 -30.84
N ILE A 82 8.01 -20.19 -30.55
CA ILE A 82 9.24 -21.01 -30.52
C ILE A 82 9.27 -21.94 -31.73
#